data_AF-A0A2J0M4P7-F1
#
_entry.id   AF-A0A2J0M4P7-F1
#
_cell.length_a   1.000
_cell.length_b   1.000
_cell.length_c   1.000
_cell.angle_alpha   90.00
_cell.angle_beta   90.00
_cell.angle_gamma   90.00
#
_symmetry.space_group_name_H-M   'P 1'
#
loop_
_entity.id
_entity.type
_entity.pdbx_description
1 polymer ?
#
loop_
_entity_poly.entity_id
_entity_poly.type
_entity_poly.pdbx_seq_one_letter_code
_entity_poly.pdbx_strand_id
1 'polypeptide(L)'
;MPCFKKTAAYNAALRNSQNCAIQSPTSTLGLVTFAELNIKGMKPLMGKALSTVYDSCEWTVPLARAAEAVEAGFKYMNDWPMEFFPWMDVPIGVECELGTSWGNAEVVHRGITQAEIVGIIQSLKS
;
A
#
# COMPACT_ATOMS: atom_id res chain seq x y z
N MET A 1 -4.35 35.41 -12.61
CA MET A 1 -5.56 35.54 -13.46
C MET A 1 -6.66 36.36 -12.76
N PRO A 2 -6.56 37.70 -12.71
CA PRO A 2 -7.61 38.54 -12.12
C PRO A 2 -8.93 38.53 -12.91
N CYS A 3 -8.85 38.38 -14.24
CA CYS A 3 -9.99 38.40 -15.15
C CYS A 3 -11.01 37.26 -14.95
N PHE A 4 -10.62 36.17 -14.28
CA PHE A 4 -11.52 35.04 -14.02
C PHE A 4 -12.06 35.03 -12.58
N LYS A 5 -11.69 36.00 -11.73
CA LYS A 5 -12.11 36.03 -10.32
C LYS A 5 -13.65 36.04 -10.22
N LYS A 6 -14.20 35.24 -9.30
CA LYS A 6 -15.65 35.01 -9.10
C LYS A 6 -16.37 34.23 -10.23
N THR A 7 -15.64 33.65 -11.19
CA THR A 7 -16.24 32.73 -12.18
C THR A 7 -16.22 31.27 -11.71
N ALA A 8 -17.05 30.43 -12.32
CA ALA A 8 -17.02 28.98 -12.09
C ALA A 8 -15.66 28.36 -12.43
N ALA A 9 -15.02 28.82 -13.52
CA ALA A 9 -13.69 28.36 -13.93
C ALA A 9 -12.63 28.64 -12.87
N TYR A 10 -12.67 29.82 -12.24
CA TYR A 10 -11.76 30.15 -11.14
C TYR A 10 -11.97 29.27 -9.92
N ASN A 11 -13.22 29.01 -9.52
CA ASN A 11 -13.50 28.11 -8.41
C ASN A 11 -13.11 26.65 -8.70
N ALA A 12 -13.28 26.20 -9.95
CA ALA A 12 -12.82 24.88 -10.38
C ALA A 12 -11.29 24.77 -10.31
N ALA A 13 -10.56 25.80 -10.76
CA ALA A 13 -9.11 25.85 -10.66
C ALA A 13 -8.61 25.81 -9.20
N LEU A 14 -9.27 26.53 -8.29
CA LEU A 14 -8.94 26.49 -6.85
C LEU A 14 -9.14 25.10 -6.23
N ARG A 15 -10.25 24.42 -6.56
CA ARG A 15 -10.47 23.03 -6.10
C ARG A 15 -9.42 22.09 -6.68
N ASN A 16 -9.11 22.24 -7.97
CA ASN A 16 -8.12 21.40 -8.62
C ASN A 16 -6.71 21.60 -8.04
N SER A 17 -6.35 22.85 -7.70
CA SER A 17 -5.05 23.12 -7.08
C SER A 17 -4.94 22.48 -5.70
N GLN A 18 -6.02 22.51 -4.90
CA GLN A 18 -6.06 21.81 -3.61
C GLN A 18 -5.95 20.30 -3.80
N ASN A 19 -6.67 19.74 -4.79
CA ASN A 19 -6.66 18.31 -5.04
C ASN A 19 -5.28 17.83 -5.52
N CYS A 20 -4.64 18.57 -6.43
CA CYS A 20 -3.28 18.30 -6.89
C CYS A 20 -2.27 18.35 -5.74
N ALA A 21 -2.39 19.33 -4.86
CA ALA A 21 -1.50 19.48 -3.71
C ALA A 21 -1.57 18.31 -2.71
N ILE A 22 -2.65 17.53 -2.71
CA ILE A 22 -2.83 16.37 -1.83
C ILE A 22 -2.56 15.06 -2.58
N GLN A 23 -3.22 14.85 -3.72
CA GLN A 23 -3.15 13.58 -4.45
C GLN A 23 -1.78 13.32 -5.07
N SER A 24 -1.10 14.36 -5.56
CA SER A 24 0.21 14.17 -6.21
C SER A 24 1.30 13.74 -5.21
N PRO A 25 1.43 14.36 -4.02
CA PRO A 25 2.31 13.84 -2.99
C PRO A 25 1.95 12.42 -2.53
N THR A 26 0.67 12.11 -2.30
CA THR A 26 0.24 10.76 -1.91
C THR A 26 0.62 9.72 -2.96
N SER A 27 0.37 10.01 -4.24
CA SER A 27 0.73 9.10 -5.34
C SER A 27 2.25 8.91 -5.45
N THR A 28 3.03 9.98 -5.24
CA THR A 28 4.50 9.90 -5.26
C THR A 28 5.04 9.08 -4.08
N LEU A 29 4.54 9.35 -2.88
CA LEU A 29 4.90 8.61 -1.67
C LEU A 29 4.57 7.12 -1.83
N GLY A 30 3.34 6.80 -2.24
CA GLY A 30 2.91 5.42 -2.50
C GLY A 30 3.81 4.72 -3.50
N LEU A 31 4.12 5.34 -4.64
CA LEU A 31 4.98 4.73 -5.66
C LEU A 31 6.39 4.43 -5.14
N VAL A 32 6.99 5.36 -4.37
CA VAL A 32 8.34 5.16 -3.80
C VAL A 32 8.33 4.00 -2.80
N THR A 33 7.33 3.99 -1.91
CA THR A 33 7.13 2.95 -0.90
C THR A 33 6.88 1.58 -1.55
N PHE A 34 6.03 1.51 -2.57
CA PHE A 34 5.75 0.26 -3.31
C PHE A 34 6.98 -0.24 -4.06
N ALA A 35 7.78 0.66 -4.64
CA ALA A 35 9.02 0.30 -5.31
C ALA A 35 10.04 -0.29 -4.32
N GLU A 36 10.17 0.31 -3.15
CA GLU A 36 11.06 -0.17 -2.09
C GLU A 36 10.59 -1.53 -1.55
N LEU A 37 9.30 -1.68 -1.24
CA LEU A 37 8.70 -2.96 -0.86
C LEU A 37 8.94 -4.02 -1.94
N ASN A 38 8.75 -3.70 -3.22
CA ASN A 38 8.99 -4.63 -4.30
C ASN A 38 10.46 -5.08 -4.36
N ILE A 39 11.41 -4.13 -4.31
CA ILE A 39 12.84 -4.41 -4.47
C ILE A 39 13.42 -5.14 -3.26
N LYS A 40 13.11 -4.66 -2.05
CA LYS A 40 13.76 -5.11 -0.81
C LYS A 40 12.91 -6.04 0.05
N GLY A 41 11.60 -6.04 -0.12
CA GLY A 41 10.68 -6.90 0.63
C GLY A 41 10.23 -8.12 -0.17
N MET A 42 9.54 -7.90 -1.30
CA MET A 42 8.83 -8.96 -2.01
C MET A 42 9.70 -9.79 -2.94
N LYS A 43 10.57 -9.18 -3.76
CA LYS A 43 11.46 -9.93 -4.68
C LYS A 43 12.36 -10.97 -3.99
N PRO A 44 13.00 -10.68 -2.84
CA PRO A 44 13.78 -11.68 -2.10
C PRO A 44 12.96 -12.89 -1.64
N LEU A 45 11.64 -12.72 -1.51
CA LEU A 45 10.69 -13.77 -1.13
C LEU A 45 10.08 -14.47 -2.35
N MET A 46 10.64 -14.26 -3.54
CA MET A 46 10.10 -14.73 -4.83
C MET A 46 8.69 -14.16 -5.13
N GLY A 47 8.34 -13.05 -4.49
CA GLY A 47 7.08 -12.35 -4.73
C GLY A 47 7.03 -11.72 -6.11
N LYS A 48 5.83 -11.71 -6.71
CA LYS A 48 5.54 -11.06 -7.99
C LYS A 48 4.46 -10.03 -7.80
N ALA A 49 4.78 -8.78 -8.14
CA ALA A 49 3.80 -7.71 -8.20
C ALA A 49 2.77 -8.02 -9.29
N LEU A 50 1.49 -7.94 -8.93
CA LEU A 50 0.36 -8.15 -9.83
C LEU A 50 -0.20 -6.83 -10.33
N SER A 51 -0.43 -5.91 -9.40
CA SER A 51 -1.05 -4.62 -9.70
C SER A 51 -0.85 -3.62 -8.56
N THR A 52 -1.16 -2.37 -8.85
CA THR A 52 -1.34 -1.31 -7.86
C THR A 52 -2.71 -0.69 -8.08
N VAL A 53 -3.49 -0.50 -7.02
CA VAL A 53 -4.81 0.13 -7.07
C VAL A 53 -4.78 1.34 -6.15
N TYR A 54 -4.38 2.48 -6.68
CA TYR A 54 -4.22 3.74 -5.95
C TYR A 54 -3.30 3.62 -4.73
N ASP A 55 -3.87 3.40 -3.55
CA ASP A 55 -3.24 3.25 -2.25
C ASP A 55 -2.96 1.79 -1.86
N SER A 56 -3.41 0.81 -2.66
CA SER A 56 -3.09 -0.61 -2.49
C SER A 56 -2.13 -1.14 -3.55
N CYS A 57 -1.55 -2.30 -3.24
CA CYS A 57 -0.57 -2.98 -4.05
C CYS A 57 -0.66 -4.48 -3.79
N GLU A 58 -0.69 -5.25 -4.87
CA GLU A 58 -1.08 -6.65 -4.85
C GLU A 58 0.09 -7.53 -5.27
N TRP A 59 0.34 -8.59 -4.49
CA TRP A 59 1.41 -9.55 -4.78
C TRP A 59 0.93 -10.98 -4.72
N THR A 60 1.56 -11.82 -5.54
CA THR A 60 1.61 -13.26 -5.28
C THR A 60 2.95 -13.62 -4.65
N VAL A 61 2.92 -14.42 -3.59
CA VAL A 61 4.11 -14.95 -2.91
C VAL A 61 3.97 -16.45 -2.69
N PRO A 62 5.06 -17.23 -2.68
CA PRO A 62 5.00 -18.63 -2.26
C PRO A 62 4.44 -18.74 -0.84
N LEU A 63 3.48 -19.65 -0.64
CA LEU A 63 2.84 -19.83 0.68
C LEU A 63 3.85 -20.05 1.80
N ALA A 64 4.94 -20.77 1.54
CA ALA A 64 6.00 -21.05 2.51
C ALA A 64 6.75 -19.79 3.01
N ARG A 65 6.58 -18.65 2.35
CA ARG A 65 7.21 -17.36 2.71
C ARG A 65 6.16 -16.29 3.07
N ALA A 66 4.90 -16.67 3.22
CA ALA A 66 3.80 -15.72 3.38
C ALA A 66 3.93 -14.89 4.66
N ALA A 67 4.34 -15.49 5.78
CA ALA A 67 4.53 -14.75 7.04
C ALA A 67 5.63 -13.67 6.91
N GLU A 68 6.74 -14.01 6.24
CA GLU A 68 7.81 -13.05 5.95
C GLU A 68 7.35 -11.94 5.00
N ALA A 69 6.46 -12.25 4.05
CA ALA A 69 5.90 -11.28 3.12
C ALA A 69 4.97 -10.28 3.82
N VAL A 70 4.15 -10.75 4.77
CA VAL A 70 3.30 -9.89 5.61
C VAL A 70 4.17 -8.93 6.43
N GLU A 71 5.23 -9.44 7.09
CA GLU A 71 6.17 -8.58 7.82
C GLU A 71 6.88 -7.58 6.91
N ALA A 72 7.28 -8.00 5.71
CA ALA A 72 7.86 -7.08 4.74
C ALA A 72 6.87 -5.98 4.34
N GLY A 73 5.59 -6.31 4.17
CA GLY A 73 4.51 -5.35 3.91
C GLY A 73 4.46 -4.27 4.99
N PHE A 74 4.31 -4.67 6.26
CA PHE A 74 4.29 -3.72 7.38
C PHE A 74 5.60 -2.91 7.47
N LYS A 75 6.76 -3.55 7.38
CA LYS A 75 8.05 -2.88 7.46
C LYS A 75 8.20 -1.79 6.40
N TYR A 76 7.97 -2.13 5.14
CA TYR A 76 8.26 -1.18 4.05
C TYR A 76 7.14 -0.19 3.80
N MET A 77 5.89 -0.49 4.16
CA MET A 77 4.77 0.42 3.95
C MET A 77 4.42 1.29 5.15
N ASN A 78 4.73 0.84 6.37
CA ASN A 78 4.43 1.56 7.60
C ASN A 78 5.70 2.18 8.21
N ASP A 79 6.70 1.35 8.52
CA ASP A 79 7.87 1.80 9.28
C ASP A 79 8.86 2.60 8.41
N TRP A 80 9.26 2.04 7.27
CA TRP A 80 10.31 2.61 6.41
C TRP A 80 10.03 4.03 5.92
N PRO A 81 8.81 4.41 5.50
CA PRO A 81 8.53 5.78 5.10
C PRO A 81 8.76 6.78 6.25
N MET A 82 8.40 6.41 7.47
CA MET A 82 8.61 7.25 8.66
C MET A 82 10.10 7.43 8.98
N GLU A 83 10.91 6.40 8.72
CA GLU A 83 12.37 6.47 8.89
C GLU A 83 13.06 7.27 7.77
N PHE A 84 12.56 7.14 6.54
CA PHE A 84 13.21 7.67 5.34
C PHE A 84 12.82 9.12 5.02
N PHE A 85 11.57 9.50 5.30
CA PHE A 85 11.05 10.83 5.01
C PHE A 85 10.99 11.69 6.29
N PRO A 86 11.98 12.55 6.55
CA PRO A 86 12.08 13.30 7.82
C PRO A 86 10.97 14.36 8.01
N TRP A 87 10.15 14.59 7.00
CA TRP A 87 9.00 15.51 7.03
C TRP A 87 7.69 14.81 7.38
N MET A 88 7.69 13.48 7.54
CA MET A 88 6.51 12.72 7.92
C MET A 88 6.31 12.73 9.43
N ASP A 89 5.37 13.57 9.89
CA ASP A 89 5.03 13.69 11.31
C ASP A 89 3.84 12.78 11.72
N VAL A 90 3.12 12.22 10.74
CA VAL A 90 1.93 11.39 10.97
C VAL A 90 2.18 9.97 10.44
N PRO A 91 2.01 8.93 11.28
CA PRO A 91 2.18 7.53 10.86
C PRO A 91 1.25 7.13 9.71
N ILE A 92 1.76 6.28 8.80
CA ILE A 92 0.95 5.64 7.76
C ILE A 92 0.27 4.40 8.36
N GLY A 93 -1.06 4.36 8.36
CA GLY A 93 -1.80 3.14 8.63
C GLY A 93 -1.71 2.18 7.44
N VAL A 94 -1.37 0.92 7.69
CA VAL A 94 -1.31 -0.13 6.66
C VAL A 94 -2.19 -1.28 7.13
N GLU A 95 -3.05 -1.75 6.23
CA GLU A 95 -3.80 -2.99 6.37
C GLU A 95 -3.24 -4.01 5.38
N CYS A 96 -3.14 -5.27 5.80
CA CYS A 96 -2.67 -6.36 4.97
C CYS A 96 -3.77 -7.41 4.89
N GLU A 97 -4.13 -7.80 3.67
CA GLU A 97 -5.05 -8.90 3.43
C GLU A 97 -4.32 -10.07 2.78
N LEU A 98 -4.73 -11.29 3.11
CA LEU A 98 -4.19 -12.51 2.54
C LEU A 98 -5.32 -13.45 2.15
N GLY A 99 -5.23 -14.01 0.94
CA GLY A 99 -6.32 -14.81 0.40
C GLY A 99 -5.92 -15.70 -0.76
N THR A 100 -6.92 -16.40 -1.29
CA THR A 100 -6.79 -17.25 -2.48
C THR A 100 -7.16 -16.52 -3.78
N SER A 101 -7.90 -15.41 -3.65
CA SER A 101 -8.26 -14.49 -4.73
C SER A 101 -8.60 -13.12 -4.14
N TRP A 102 -8.72 -12.09 -4.97
CA TRP A 102 -9.02 -10.72 -4.53
C TRP A 102 -10.40 -10.56 -3.88
N GLY A 103 -11.34 -11.44 -4.18
CA GLY A 103 -12.67 -11.46 -3.54
C GLY A 103 -12.77 -12.43 -2.36
N ASN A 104 -11.67 -13.09 -1.99
CA ASN A 104 -11.64 -14.14 -0.98
C ASN A 104 -10.32 -14.07 -0.18
N ALA A 105 -10.27 -13.09 0.71
CA ALA A 105 -9.13 -12.76 1.56
C ALA A 105 -9.60 -12.37 2.97
N GLU A 106 -8.70 -12.49 3.94
CA GLU A 106 -8.91 -12.03 5.31
C GLU A 106 -7.83 -11.03 5.71
N VAL A 107 -8.19 -10.07 6.55
CA VAL A 107 -7.25 -9.12 7.16
C VAL A 107 -6.34 -9.87 8.11
N VAL A 108 -5.03 -9.68 7.95
CA VAL A 108 -3.99 -10.26 8.78
C VAL A 108 -3.20 -9.17 9.51
N HIS A 109 -2.65 -9.52 10.67
CA HIS A 109 -1.90 -8.60 11.51
C HIS A 109 -0.39 -8.87 11.46
N ARG A 110 0.38 -7.86 11.90
CA ARG A 110 1.81 -8.00 12.12
C ARG A 110 2.10 -9.11 13.13
N GLY A 111 3.13 -9.91 12.88
CA GLY A 111 3.57 -11.04 13.68
C GLY A 111 2.77 -12.33 13.45
N ILE A 112 1.86 -12.36 12.48
CA ILE A 112 1.11 -13.57 12.13
C ILE A 112 2.07 -14.71 11.76
N THR A 113 1.82 -15.89 12.31
CA THR A 113 2.68 -17.04 12.08
C THR A 113 2.33 -17.76 10.77
N GLN A 114 3.30 -18.49 10.24
CA GLN A 114 3.10 -19.31 9.05
C GLN A 114 2.00 -20.38 9.24
N ALA A 115 1.83 -20.88 10.47
CA ALA A 115 0.80 -21.87 10.79
C ALA A 115 -0.62 -21.25 10.74
N GLU A 116 -0.79 -20.04 11.28
CA GLU A 116 -2.05 -19.30 11.21
C GLU A 116 -2.44 -18.98 9.76
N ILE A 117 -1.48 -18.51 8.96
CA ILE A 117 -1.70 -18.24 7.53
C ILE A 117 -2.16 -19.49 6.77
N VAL A 118 -1.54 -20.64 7.04
CA VAL A 118 -1.96 -21.91 6.42
C VAL A 118 -3.39 -22.27 6.83
N GLY A 119 -3.77 -22.04 8.09
CA GLY A 119 -5.14 -22.23 8.58
C GLY A 119 -6.15 -21.37 7.82
N ILE A 120 -5.85 -20.07 7.66
CA ILE A 120 -6.69 -19.12 6.90
C ILE A 120 -6.83 -19.56 5.44
N ILE A 121 -5.72 -19.89 4.78
CA ILE A 121 -5.79 -20.33 3.37
C ILE A 121 -6.57 -21.65 3.21
N GLN A 122 -6.56 -22.52 4.21
CA GLN A 122 -7.35 -23.75 4.18
C GLN A 122 -8.85 -23.47 4.37
N SER A 123 -9.24 -22.59 5.29
CA SER A 123 -10.65 -22.20 5.48
C SER A 123 -11.22 -21.48 4.27
N LEU A 124 -10.41 -20.67 3.57
CA LEU A 124 -10.86 -19.96 2.37
C LEU A 124 -11.01 -20.85 1.12
N LYS A 125 -10.53 -22.10 1.16
CA LYS A 125 -10.65 -23.06 0.05
C LYS A 125 -11.86 -23.99 0.16
N SER A 126 -12.48 -24.08 1.33
CA SER A 126 -13.68 -24.90 1.57
C SER A 126 -14.94 -24.17 1.15
#